data_AF-A0A4Q4D647-F1
#
_entry.id   AF-A0A4Q4D647-F1
#
_cell.length_a   1.000
_cell.length_b   1.000
_cell.length_c   1.000
_cell.angle_alpha   90.00
_cell.angle_beta   90.00
_cell.angle_gamma   90.00
#
_symmetry.space_group_name_H-M   'P 1'
#
loop_
_entity.id
_entity.type
_entity.pdbx_description
1 polymer ?
#
loop_
_entity_poly.entity_id
_entity_poly.type
_entity_poly.pdbx_seq_one_letter_code
_entity_poly.pdbx_strand_id
1 'polypeptide(L)'
;LSPAVGATLLGVDAPDPGSLRWQPVEGGPMRLAAETWGRHTPGEVVDAVIAPLVDRLDTEHGVSAKIGWGNAASAVHGAARMAAQADPALAPAAGSLLRDLLAHPHLTDTADVGPPFVRRSCCLYYRLPGGGYCGDCVLAHSD
;
A
#
# COMPACT_ATOMS: atom_id res chain seq x y z
N LEU A 1 -0.31 5.49 -1.14
CA LEU A 1 0.84 4.94 -0.39
C LEU A 1 2.14 5.02 -1.17
N SER A 2 2.28 4.36 -2.33
CA SER A 2 3.56 4.28 -3.06
C SER A 2 4.22 5.63 -3.38
N PRO A 3 3.50 6.68 -3.82
CA PRO A 3 4.13 8.00 -4.04
C PRO A 3 4.76 8.59 -2.76
N ALA A 4 4.07 8.50 -1.62
CA ALA A 4 4.61 8.98 -0.35
C ALA A 4 5.80 8.15 0.15
N VAL A 5 5.77 6.82 -0.03
CA VAL A 5 6.91 5.94 0.26
C VAL A 5 8.12 6.34 -0.58
N GLY A 6 7.95 6.50 -1.89
CA GLY A 6 9.02 6.94 -2.80
C GLY A 6 9.55 8.32 -2.45
N ALA A 7 8.66 9.29 -2.19
CA ALA A 7 9.04 10.65 -1.82
C ALA A 7 9.85 10.68 -0.51
N THR A 8 9.44 9.89 0.49
CA THR A 8 10.15 9.75 1.76
C THR A 8 11.56 9.19 1.55
N LEU A 9 11.70 8.13 0.75
CA LEU A 9 13.00 7.51 0.48
C LEU A 9 13.93 8.41 -0.33
N LEU A 10 13.39 9.26 -1.20
CA LEU A 10 14.15 10.16 -2.05
C LEU A 10 14.35 11.56 -1.44
N GLY A 11 13.72 11.87 -0.30
CA GLY A 11 13.79 13.18 0.34
C GLY A 11 13.11 14.31 -0.45
N VAL A 12 12.13 13.99 -1.30
CA VAL A 12 11.39 14.95 -2.14
C VAL A 12 9.98 15.16 -1.61
N ASP A 13 9.26 16.10 -2.22
CA ASP A 13 7.85 16.36 -1.88
C ASP A 13 6.94 15.25 -2.43
N ALA A 14 5.90 14.95 -1.68
CA ALA A 14 4.84 14.01 -2.04
C ALA A 14 3.56 14.77 -2.43
N PRO A 15 2.65 14.15 -3.20
CA PRO A 15 1.32 14.67 -3.41
C PRO A 15 0.59 14.91 -2.08
N ASP A 16 -0.01 16.08 -1.92
CA ASP A 16 -0.88 16.37 -0.78
C ASP A 16 -2.14 15.48 -0.82
N PRO A 17 -2.38 14.66 0.23
CA PRO A 17 -3.57 13.81 0.33
C PRO A 17 -4.90 14.52 0.06
N GLY A 18 -5.05 15.78 0.51
CA GLY A 18 -6.28 16.55 0.34
C GLY A 18 -6.49 17.07 -1.08
N SER A 19 -5.44 17.06 -1.90
CA SER A 19 -5.47 17.51 -3.30
C SER A 19 -5.58 16.38 -4.32
N LEU A 20 -5.56 15.12 -3.86
CA LEU A 20 -5.64 13.97 -4.75
C LEU A 20 -7.00 13.90 -5.45
N ARG A 21 -6.97 13.75 -6.77
CA ARG A 21 -8.15 13.59 -7.63
C ARG A 21 -7.94 12.41 -8.57
N TRP A 22 -9.03 11.76 -8.96
CA TRP A 22 -9.00 10.82 -10.09
C TRP A 22 -8.77 11.58 -11.39
N GLN A 23 -7.84 11.09 -12.20
CA GLN A 23 -7.64 11.58 -13.57
C GLN A 23 -8.27 10.58 -14.54
N PRO A 24 -9.34 10.96 -15.28
CA PRO A 24 -9.96 10.07 -16.26
C PRO A 24 -8.97 9.63 -17.34
N VAL A 25 -8.99 8.33 -17.65
CA VAL A 25 -8.24 7.73 -18.75
C VAL A 25 -9.12 6.73 -19.48
N GLU A 26 -8.95 6.61 -20.80
CA GLU A 26 -9.74 5.67 -21.63
C GLU A 26 -9.44 4.20 -21.29
N GLY A 27 -8.27 3.90 -20.72
CA GLY A 27 -7.89 2.57 -20.29
C GLY A 27 -6.51 2.55 -19.61
N GLY A 28 -6.15 1.37 -19.10
CA GLY A 28 -4.88 1.17 -18.39
C GLY A 28 -4.98 1.42 -16.88
N PRO A 29 -3.85 1.67 -16.19
CA PRO A 29 -3.84 1.87 -14.75
C PRO A 29 -4.61 3.12 -14.36
N MET A 30 -5.28 3.06 -13.20
CA MET A 30 -5.99 4.21 -12.68
C MET A 30 -5.00 5.34 -12.34
N ARG A 31 -5.23 6.53 -12.89
CA ARG A 31 -4.37 7.69 -12.71
C ARG A 31 -4.88 8.61 -11.61
N LEU A 32 -3.93 9.16 -10.85
CA LEU A 32 -4.16 10.18 -9.85
C LEU A 32 -3.54 11.48 -10.31
N ALA A 33 -4.26 12.59 -10.10
CA ALA A 33 -3.74 13.95 -10.20
C ALA A 33 -3.63 14.55 -8.80
N ALA A 34 -2.72 15.50 -8.63
CA ALA A 34 -2.52 16.26 -7.40
C ALA A 34 -2.33 17.73 -7.75
N GLU A 35 -3.03 18.61 -7.04
CA GLU A 35 -2.93 20.06 -7.25
C GLU A 35 -1.77 20.65 -6.43
N THR A 36 -1.50 20.07 -5.25
CA THR A 36 -0.47 20.54 -4.32
C THR A 36 0.50 19.41 -3.95
N TRP A 37 1.73 19.81 -3.65
CA TRP A 37 2.84 18.93 -3.28
C TRP A 37 3.52 19.49 -2.04
N GLY A 38 3.96 18.62 -1.14
CA GLY A 38 4.62 19.03 0.09
C GLY A 38 5.24 17.87 0.87
N ARG A 39 5.75 18.19 2.06
CA ARG A 39 6.31 17.22 3.00
C ARG A 39 5.17 16.44 3.65
N HIS A 40 4.84 15.27 3.10
CA HIS A 40 3.87 14.34 3.67
C HIS A 40 4.49 12.97 3.93
N THR A 41 4.14 12.38 5.07
CA THR A 41 4.62 11.04 5.43
C THR A 41 3.68 9.96 4.90
N PRO A 42 4.15 8.71 4.70
CA PRO A 42 3.24 7.65 4.28
C PRO A 42 2.22 7.29 5.38
N GLY A 43 2.53 7.54 6.65
CA GLY A 43 1.58 7.39 7.77
C GLY A 43 0.41 8.37 7.66
N GLU A 44 0.66 9.63 7.33
CA GLU A 44 -0.41 10.60 7.06
C GLU A 44 -1.31 10.16 5.90
N VAL A 45 -0.75 9.52 4.87
CA VAL A 45 -1.55 8.93 3.77
C VAL A 45 -2.39 7.75 4.26
N VAL A 46 -1.87 6.93 5.18
CA VAL A 46 -2.65 5.86 5.81
C VAL A 46 -3.87 6.45 6.50
N ASP A 47 -3.69 7.48 7.33
CA ASP A 47 -4.77 8.07 8.11
C ASP A 47 -5.75 8.89 7.27
N ALA A 48 -5.25 9.74 6.37
CA ALA A 48 -6.08 10.71 5.64
C ALA A 48 -6.76 10.12 4.39
N VAL A 49 -6.20 9.03 3.82
CA VAL A 49 -6.70 8.46 2.55
C VAL A 49 -7.12 7.01 2.71
N ILE A 50 -6.28 6.18 3.32
CA ILE A 50 -6.52 4.74 3.37
C ILE A 50 -7.56 4.39 4.43
N ALA A 51 -7.52 4.99 5.62
CA ALA A 51 -8.48 4.70 6.68
C ALA A 51 -9.94 5.01 6.27
N PRO A 52 -10.25 6.18 5.68
CA PRO A 52 -11.61 6.46 5.21
C PRO A 52 -12.04 5.55 4.05
N LEU A 53 -11.09 5.15 3.19
CA LEU A 53 -11.39 4.22 2.10
C LEU A 53 -11.70 2.82 2.63
N VAL A 54 -10.92 2.31 3.58
CA VAL A 54 -11.14 1.01 4.21
C VAL A 54 -12.48 1.00 4.94
N ASP A 55 -12.77 2.04 5.72
CA ASP A 55 -14.05 2.19 6.44
C ASP A 55 -15.24 2.17 5.48
N ARG A 56 -15.20 2.96 4.40
CA ARG A 56 -16.29 3.00 3.42
C ARG A 56 -16.47 1.69 2.65
N LEU A 57 -15.37 1.02 2.29
CA LEU A 57 -15.43 -0.28 1.63
C LEU A 57 -16.02 -1.37 2.54
N ASP A 58 -15.75 -1.31 3.85
CA ASP A 58 -16.30 -2.23 4.84
C ASP A 58 -17.80 -1.97 5.07
N THR A 59 -18.17 -0.71 5.32
CA THR A 59 -19.52 -0.33 5.71
C THR A 59 -20.52 -0.26 4.55
N GLU A 60 -20.09 0.15 3.36
CA GLU A 60 -20.99 0.34 2.19
C GLU A 60 -20.91 -0.79 1.16
N HIS A 61 -19.81 -1.56 1.14
CA HIS A 61 -19.54 -2.52 0.06
C HIS A 61 -19.22 -3.95 0.55
N GLY A 62 -19.19 -4.19 1.88
CA GLY A 62 -18.97 -5.52 2.45
C GLY A 62 -17.55 -6.08 2.23
N VAL A 63 -16.58 -5.22 1.91
CA VAL A 63 -15.16 -5.62 1.82
C VAL A 63 -14.55 -5.45 3.19
N SER A 64 -14.34 -6.57 3.90
CA SER A 64 -13.83 -6.58 5.26
C SER A 64 -12.64 -5.64 5.48
N ALA A 65 -12.67 -4.85 6.55
CA ALA A 65 -11.55 -4.01 6.98
C ALA A 65 -10.23 -4.81 7.09
N LYS A 66 -10.28 -6.09 7.52
CA LYS A 66 -9.10 -6.98 7.57
C LYS A 66 -8.47 -7.20 6.19
N ILE A 67 -9.27 -7.26 5.14
CA ILE A 67 -8.79 -7.35 3.75
C ILE A 67 -8.22 -6.01 3.30
N GLY A 68 -8.91 -4.90 3.61
CA GLY A 68 -8.44 -3.54 3.32
C GLY A 68 -7.06 -3.26 3.91
N TRP A 69 -6.87 -3.53 5.19
CA TRP A 69 -5.60 -3.30 5.88
C TRP A 69 -4.49 -4.25 5.43
N GLY A 70 -4.81 -5.52 5.14
CA GLY A 70 -3.85 -6.43 4.52
C GLY A 70 -3.38 -5.92 3.14
N ASN A 71 -4.30 -5.43 2.31
CA ASN A 71 -3.96 -4.85 1.00
C ASN A 71 -3.07 -3.60 1.15
N ALA A 72 -3.36 -2.74 2.15
CA ALA A 72 -2.52 -1.58 2.44
C ALA A 72 -1.09 -1.99 2.85
N ALA A 73 -0.93 -2.99 3.72
CA ALA A 73 0.38 -3.50 4.12
C ALA A 73 1.17 -4.09 2.94
N SER A 74 0.51 -4.86 2.07
CA SER A 74 1.11 -5.37 0.83
C SER A 74 1.50 -4.25 -0.14
N ALA A 75 0.73 -3.15 -0.20
CA ALA A 75 1.11 -1.98 -0.99
C ALA A 75 2.37 -1.28 -0.45
N VAL A 76 2.55 -1.20 0.88
CA VAL A 76 3.78 -0.68 1.50
C VAL A 76 4.97 -1.60 1.18
N HIS A 77 4.81 -2.91 1.38
CA HIS A 77 5.84 -3.91 1.04
C HIS A 77 6.24 -3.83 -0.44
N GLY A 78 5.26 -3.80 -1.35
CA GLY A 78 5.48 -3.67 -2.78
C GLY A 78 6.23 -2.38 -3.14
N ALA A 79 5.86 -1.24 -2.55
CA ALA A 79 6.55 0.03 -2.79
C ALA A 79 8.01 0.01 -2.30
N ALA A 80 8.26 -0.51 -1.09
CA ALA A 80 9.61 -0.66 -0.55
C ALA A 80 10.47 -1.60 -1.41
N ARG A 81 9.90 -2.74 -1.84
CA ARG A 81 10.56 -3.70 -2.73
C ARG A 81 10.91 -3.06 -4.07
N MET A 82 9.99 -2.29 -4.66
CA MET A 82 10.23 -1.61 -5.93
C MET A 82 11.32 -0.54 -5.81
N ALA A 83 11.35 0.22 -4.71
CA ALA A 83 12.41 1.20 -4.46
C ALA A 83 13.79 0.53 -4.37
N ALA A 84 13.91 -0.55 -3.59
CA ALA A 84 15.16 -1.31 -3.46
C ALA A 84 15.60 -1.98 -4.79
N GLN A 85 14.65 -2.32 -5.66
CA GLN A 85 14.95 -2.86 -6.98
C GLN A 85 15.39 -1.78 -7.98
N ALA A 86 14.79 -0.60 -7.91
CA ALA A 86 15.17 0.53 -8.75
C ALA A 86 16.55 1.06 -8.37
N ASP A 87 16.86 1.11 -7.08
CA ASP A 87 18.17 1.48 -6.54
C ASP A 87 18.52 0.62 -5.31
N PRO A 88 19.47 -0.33 -5.42
CA PRO A 88 19.92 -1.15 -4.30
C PRO A 88 20.45 -0.35 -3.11
N ALA A 89 20.91 0.89 -3.29
CA ALA A 89 21.35 1.75 -2.19
C ALA A 89 20.18 2.16 -1.27
N LEU A 90 18.94 2.15 -1.77
CA LEU A 90 17.74 2.43 -0.98
C LEU A 90 17.30 1.23 -0.13
N ALA A 91 17.84 0.03 -0.34
CA ALA A 91 17.35 -1.18 0.33
C ALA A 91 17.34 -1.10 1.87
N PRO A 92 18.38 -0.58 2.56
CA PRO A 92 18.35 -0.42 4.01
C PRO A 92 17.26 0.55 4.48
N ALA A 93 17.14 1.70 3.81
CA ALA A 93 16.15 2.72 4.13
C ALA A 93 14.71 2.23 3.87
N ALA A 94 14.48 1.56 2.73
CA ALA A 94 13.21 0.95 2.38
C ALA A 94 12.80 -0.13 3.38
N GLY A 95 13.74 -0.95 3.84
CA GLY A 95 13.50 -1.95 4.88
C GLY A 95 13.16 -1.33 6.25
N SER A 96 13.80 -0.21 6.62
CA SER A 96 13.43 0.52 7.84
C SER A 96 12.04 1.12 7.74
N LEU A 97 11.76 1.84 6.64
CA LEU A 97 10.47 2.49 6.42
C LEU A 97 9.31 1.47 6.37
N LEU A 98 9.54 0.29 5.78
CA LEU A 98 8.56 -0.80 5.81
C LEU A 98 8.24 -1.22 7.25
N ARG A 99 9.25 -1.45 8.09
CA ARG A 99 9.02 -1.85 9.50
C ARG A 99 8.32 -0.75 10.29
N ASP A 100 8.72 0.51 10.09
CA ASP A 100 8.12 1.66 10.77
C ASP A 100 6.64 1.80 10.40
N LEU A 101 6.30 1.63 9.11
CA LEU A 101 4.91 1.68 8.65
C LEU A 101 4.10 0.46 9.11
N LEU A 102 4.68 -0.72 9.18
CA LEU A 102 3.99 -1.91 9.72
C LEU A 102 3.81 -1.84 11.25
N ALA A 103 4.49 -0.93 11.94
CA ALA A 103 4.20 -0.59 13.34
C ALA A 103 3.04 0.40 13.49
N HIS A 104 2.51 0.96 12.39
CA HIS A 104 1.35 1.85 12.41
C HIS A 104 0.11 1.12 12.98
N PRO A 105 -0.73 1.75 13.83
CA PRO A 105 -1.87 1.09 14.47
C PRO A 105 -2.84 0.36 13.52
N HIS A 106 -3.04 0.90 12.32
CA HIS A 106 -3.88 0.26 11.29
C HIS A 106 -3.20 -0.88 10.52
N LEU A 107 -1.86 -0.93 10.49
CA LEU A 107 -1.09 -1.89 9.67
C LEU A 107 -0.41 -2.97 10.51
N THR A 108 -0.34 -2.78 11.83
CA THR A 108 0.18 -3.79 12.73
C THR A 108 -0.61 -5.08 12.64
N ASP A 109 0.08 -6.21 12.78
CA ASP A 109 -0.52 -7.55 12.78
C ASP A 109 -1.21 -7.98 11.45
N THR A 110 -1.04 -7.21 10.36
CA THR A 110 -1.69 -7.50 9.07
C THR A 110 -0.91 -8.43 8.14
N ALA A 111 0.38 -8.66 8.41
CA ALA A 111 1.27 -9.48 7.61
C ALA A 111 2.45 -10.02 8.42
N ASP A 112 3.01 -11.14 7.96
CA ASP A 112 4.29 -11.69 8.39
C ASP A 112 5.39 -11.14 7.48
N VAL A 113 6.35 -10.41 8.07
CA VAL A 113 7.39 -9.65 7.35
C VAL A 113 8.62 -10.53 7.00
N GLY A 114 8.47 -11.85 7.07
CA GLY A 114 9.53 -12.79 6.71
C GLY A 114 9.85 -12.78 5.20
N PRO A 115 10.85 -13.55 4.76
CA PRO A 115 10.99 -13.94 3.36
C PRO A 115 10.35 -15.34 3.17
N PRO A 116 9.17 -15.46 2.52
CA PRO A 116 8.42 -14.42 1.82
C PRO A 116 7.56 -13.55 2.75
N PHE A 117 7.23 -12.34 2.29
CA PHE A 117 6.25 -11.49 2.95
C PHE A 117 4.86 -12.09 2.68
N VAL A 118 4.09 -12.37 3.73
CA VAL A 118 2.78 -13.00 3.61
C VAL A 118 1.74 -12.19 4.36
N ARG A 119 0.67 -11.76 3.70
CA ARG A 119 -0.45 -11.12 4.40
C ARG A 119 -1.17 -12.13 5.29
N ARG A 120 -1.81 -11.67 6.36
CA ARG A 120 -2.73 -12.48 7.19
C ARG A 120 -4.19 -12.43 6.72
N SER A 121 -4.40 -11.96 5.49
CA SER A 121 -5.67 -11.95 4.78
C SER A 121 -5.48 -12.12 3.27
N CYS A 122 -6.47 -12.73 2.61
CA CYS A 122 -6.48 -12.84 1.17
C CYS A 122 -6.92 -11.51 0.53
N CYS A 123 -6.17 -11.02 -0.47
CA CYS A 123 -6.47 -9.76 -1.17
C CYS A 123 -7.68 -9.83 -2.11
N LEU A 124 -8.27 -11.02 -2.30
CA LEU A 124 -9.35 -11.31 -3.25
C LEU A 124 -9.00 -11.16 -4.73
N TYR A 125 -7.72 -10.98 -5.10
CA TYR A 125 -7.30 -10.89 -6.51
C TYR A 125 -7.75 -12.12 -7.32
N TYR A 126 -7.72 -13.30 -6.71
CA TYR A 126 -8.16 -14.56 -7.33
C TYR A 126 -9.63 -14.58 -7.74
N ARG A 127 -10.45 -13.64 -7.26
CA ARG A 127 -11.88 -13.53 -7.61
C ARG A 127 -12.14 -12.67 -8.84
N LEU A 128 -11.14 -11.93 -9.33
CA LEU A 128 -11.28 -11.11 -10.54
C LEU A 128 -11.12 -11.95 -11.81
N PRO A 129 -11.78 -11.59 -12.93
CA PRO A 129 -11.52 -12.23 -14.22
C PRO A 129 -10.03 -12.15 -14.59
N GLY A 130 -9.42 -13.30 -14.89
CA GLY A 130 -7.97 -13.39 -15.15
C GLY A 130 -7.07 -13.24 -13.90
N GLY A 131 -7.67 -13.16 -12.71
CA GLY A 131 -6.96 -13.10 -11.44
C GLY A 131 -6.36 -14.43 -11.01
N GLY A 132 -5.42 -14.36 -10.06
CA GLY A 132 -4.77 -15.54 -9.47
C GLY A 132 -4.33 -15.27 -8.04
N TYR A 133 -3.44 -16.10 -7.51
CA TYR A 133 -2.79 -15.80 -6.24
C TYR A 133 -1.66 -14.78 -6.46
N CYS A 134 -1.72 -13.67 -5.74
CA CYS A 134 -0.63 -12.69 -5.77
C CYS A 134 0.59 -13.17 -4.97
N GLY A 135 1.74 -12.51 -5.14
CA GLY A 135 2.99 -12.87 -4.44
C GLY A 135 2.91 -12.85 -2.91
N ASP A 136 1.99 -12.07 -2.33
CA ASP A 136 1.84 -11.96 -0.86
C ASP A 136 0.61 -12.75 -0.34
N CYS A 137 0.13 -13.74 -1.09
CA CYS A 137 -1.15 -14.43 -0.82
C CYS A 137 -1.04 -15.47 0.30
N VAL A 138 -1.81 -15.29 1.38
CA VAL A 138 -1.91 -16.28 2.47
C VAL A 138 -2.27 -17.69 1.98
N LEU A 139 -3.13 -17.79 0.95
CA LEU A 139 -3.59 -19.08 0.40
C LEU A 139 -2.54 -19.81 -0.45
N ALA A 140 -1.46 -19.13 -0.86
CA ALA A 140 -0.35 -19.74 -1.58
C ALA A 140 0.77 -20.22 -0.64
N HIS A 141 0.66 -19.89 0.65
CA HIS A 141 1.67 -20.15 1.70
C HIS A 141 1.04 -20.80 2.94
N SER A 142 -0.18 -21.33 2.81
CA SER A 142 -0.83 -22.15 3.83
C SER A 142 -0.39 -23.59 3.62
N ASP A 143 0.23 -24.20 4.63
CA ASP A 143 0.48 -25.65 4.67
C ASP A 143 -0.84 -26.45 4.75
#